data_AF-A0A4R0QQ77-F1
#
_entry.id   AF-A0A4R0QQ77-F1
#
_cell.length_a   1.000
_cell.length_b   1.000
_cell.length_c   1.000
_cell.angle_alpha   90.00
_cell.angle_beta   90.00
_cell.angle_gamma   90.00
#
_symmetry.space_group_name_H-M   'P 1'
#
loop_
_entity.id
_entity.type
_entity.pdbx_description
1 polymer ?
#
loop_
_entity_poly.entity_id
_entity_poly.type
_entity_poly.pdbx_seq_one_letter_code
_entity_poly.pdbx_strand_id
1 'polypeptide(L)'
;MKSVEEKLKNMEAWVNSLKGKVIIFSVSIAMFLGSYTIWYFANGGYEGQVLRDEQSRIEAKQREIDRAAADEARRNRWQSKDNSSTAYVMLQDHVRGRLKAPSTAKFPWMGGTDVIVIREGQEYTVHSYVDSQNSFGAMIRNSYTGRMRQVSEYGWQFVSLEFD
;
A
#
# COMPACT_ATOMS: atom_id res chain seq x y z
N MET A 1 69.07 50.69 -44.63
CA MET A 1 68.55 51.10 -43.31
C MET A 1 67.08 51.54 -43.35
N LYS A 2 66.64 52.47 -44.23
CA LYS A 2 65.25 52.99 -44.23
C LYS A 2 64.11 51.97 -44.36
N SER A 3 64.33 50.83 -45.04
CA SER A 3 63.29 49.80 -45.24
C SER A 3 62.93 48.99 -43.99
N VAL A 4 63.85 48.86 -43.03
CA VAL A 4 63.61 48.06 -41.81
C VAL A 4 62.80 48.86 -40.79
N GLU A 5 63.07 50.15 -40.65
CA GLU A 5 62.35 51.06 -39.75
C GLU A 5 60.89 51.24 -40.14
N GLU A 6 60.61 51.30 -41.44
CA GLU A 6 59.23 51.43 -41.96
C GLU A 6 58.39 50.17 -41.72
N LYS A 7 59.02 48.98 -41.84
CA LYS A 7 58.39 47.71 -41.48
C LYS A 7 58.08 47.61 -39.97
N LEU A 8 58.99 48.09 -39.13
CA LEU A 8 58.79 48.12 -37.67
C LEU A 8 57.63 49.06 -37.30
N LYS A 9 57.56 50.25 -37.90
CA LYS A 9 56.49 51.22 -37.63
C LYS A 9 55.11 50.73 -38.06
N ASN A 10 55.02 50.05 -39.21
CA ASN A 10 53.77 49.43 -39.68
C ASN A 10 53.34 48.25 -38.80
N MET A 11 54.29 47.49 -38.27
CA MET A 11 54.02 46.39 -37.35
C MET A 11 53.48 46.90 -36.01
N GLU A 12 54.05 47.96 -35.45
CA GLU A 12 53.55 48.57 -34.21
C GLU A 12 52.14 49.16 -34.36
N ALA A 13 51.86 49.82 -35.50
CA ALA A 13 50.54 50.34 -35.81
C ALA A 13 49.48 49.22 -35.92
N TRP A 14 49.85 48.09 -36.55
CA TRP A 14 48.99 46.92 -36.65
C TRP A 14 48.73 46.26 -35.28
N VAL A 15 49.77 46.14 -34.45
CA VAL A 15 49.64 45.61 -33.08
C VAL A 15 48.73 46.50 -32.22
N ASN A 16 48.84 47.83 -32.32
CA ASN A 16 48.00 48.75 -31.55
C ASN A 16 46.54 48.75 -32.04
N SER A 17 46.30 48.58 -33.34
CA SER A 17 44.96 48.37 -33.93
C SER A 17 44.29 47.09 -33.41
N LEU A 18 45.06 46.01 -33.22
CA LEU A 18 44.56 44.76 -32.64
C LEU A 18 44.21 44.90 -31.15
N LYS A 19 45.06 45.57 -30.36
CA LYS A 19 44.80 45.80 -28.93
C LYS A 19 43.48 46.56 -28.70
N GLY A 20 43.19 47.58 -29.49
CA GLY A 20 41.93 48.34 -29.39
C GLY A 20 40.69 47.49 -29.70
N LYS A 21 40.74 46.62 -30.70
CA LYS A 21 39.61 45.75 -31.08
C LYS A 21 39.36 44.62 -30.06
N VAL A 22 40.42 44.06 -29.48
CA VAL A 22 40.31 43.04 -28.43
C VAL A 22 39.64 43.59 -27.16
N ILE A 23 39.91 44.85 -26.79
CA ILE A 23 39.29 45.49 -25.63
C ILE A 23 37.78 45.74 -25.86
N ILE A 24 37.36 46.16 -27.06
CA ILE A 24 35.94 46.39 -27.35
C ILE A 24 35.14 45.08 -27.36
N PHE A 25 35.74 44.00 -27.88
CA PHE A 25 35.13 42.67 -27.83
C PHE A 25 35.00 42.14 -26.40
N SER A 26 35.98 42.38 -25.52
CA SER A 26 35.91 41.92 -24.13
C SER A 26 34.87 42.65 -23.28
N VAL A 27 34.69 43.96 -23.50
CA VAL A 27 33.67 44.77 -22.80
C VAL A 27 32.25 44.34 -23.20
N SER A 28 32.01 44.04 -24.48
CA SER A 28 30.70 43.57 -24.96
C SER A 28 30.32 42.19 -24.40
N ILE A 29 31.29 41.28 -24.31
CA ILE A 29 31.10 39.95 -23.69
C ILE A 29 30.81 40.08 -22.19
N ALA A 30 31.50 40.98 -21.48
CA ALA A 30 31.26 41.23 -20.06
C ALA A 30 29.84 41.77 -19.78
N MET A 31 29.29 42.62 -20.66
CA MET A 31 27.92 43.13 -20.53
C MET A 31 26.84 42.07 -20.79
N PHE A 32 27.06 41.18 -21.76
CA PHE A 32 26.15 40.05 -22.01
C PHE A 32 26.20 39.00 -20.89
N LEU A 33 27.39 38.69 -20.37
CA LEU A 33 27.55 37.76 -19.25
C LEU A 33 26.96 38.31 -17.95
N GLY A 34 27.08 39.62 -17.70
CA GLY A 34 26.47 40.27 -16.54
C GLY A 34 24.94 40.19 -16.54
N SER A 35 24.30 40.36 -17.71
CA SER A 35 22.85 40.18 -17.83
C SER A 35 22.44 38.70 -17.72
N TYR A 36 23.24 37.79 -18.25
CA TYR A 36 22.97 36.34 -18.21
C TYR A 36 23.09 35.78 -16.79
N THR A 37 24.07 36.22 -15.99
CA THR A 37 24.21 35.81 -14.60
C THR A 37 23.06 36.33 -13.74
N ILE A 38 22.66 37.60 -13.89
CA ILE A 38 21.50 38.16 -13.16
C ILE A 38 20.21 37.42 -13.54
N TRP A 39 19.99 37.09 -14.81
CA TRP A 39 18.85 36.29 -15.26
C TRP A 39 18.89 34.85 -14.71
N TYR A 40 20.06 34.21 -14.65
CA TYR A 40 20.25 32.89 -14.03
C TYR A 40 19.96 32.90 -12.52
N PHE A 41 20.45 33.90 -11.79
CA PHE A 41 20.22 34.04 -10.36
C PHE A 41 18.75 34.40 -10.05
N ALA A 42 18.10 35.20 -10.90
CA ALA A 42 16.67 35.51 -10.78
C ALA A 42 15.79 34.28 -11.07
N ASN A 43 16.07 33.52 -12.14
CA ASN A 43 15.27 32.34 -12.52
C ASN A 43 15.52 31.10 -11.66
N GLY A 44 16.74 30.89 -11.16
CA GLY A 44 17.05 29.77 -10.26
C GLY A 44 16.30 29.83 -8.91
N GLY A 45 15.83 31.01 -8.50
CA GLY A 45 15.01 31.19 -7.31
C GLY A 45 13.56 30.73 -7.47
N TYR A 46 12.96 30.96 -8.64
CA TYR A 46 11.57 30.58 -8.93
C TYR A 46 11.40 29.08 -9.18
N GLU A 47 12.33 28.46 -9.92
CA GLU A 47 12.32 27.00 -10.14
C GLU A 47 12.42 26.22 -8.82
N GLY A 48 13.23 26.70 -7.86
CA GLY A 48 13.35 26.09 -6.55
C GLY A 48 12.10 26.22 -5.66
N GLN A 49 11.27 27.26 -5.84
CA GLN A 49 10.00 27.40 -5.10
C GLN A 49 8.94 26.44 -5.63
N VAL A 50 8.78 26.36 -6.96
CA VAL A 50 7.82 25.44 -7.60
C VAL A 50 8.15 23.98 -7.27
N LEU A 51 9.43 23.60 -7.32
CA LEU A 51 9.86 22.24 -6.96
C LEU A 51 9.62 21.92 -5.47
N ARG A 52 9.82 22.88 -4.56
CA ARG A 52 9.51 22.69 -3.13
C ARG A 52 8.01 22.56 -2.87
N ASP A 53 7.19 23.35 -3.54
CA ASP A 53 5.75 23.28 -3.42
C ASP A 53 5.21 21.95 -4.00
N GLU A 54 5.78 21.50 -5.11
CA GLU A 54 5.45 20.23 -5.74
C GLU A 54 5.87 19.04 -4.86
N GLN A 55 7.09 19.06 -4.31
CA GLN A 55 7.55 18.09 -3.33
C GLN A 55 6.63 18.04 -2.10
N SER A 56 6.26 19.21 -1.57
CA SER A 56 5.36 19.32 -0.41
C SER A 56 3.97 18.76 -0.70
N ARG A 57 3.44 18.98 -1.91
CA ARG A 57 2.17 18.40 -2.37
C ARG A 57 2.26 16.89 -2.53
N ILE A 58 3.35 16.38 -3.07
CA ILE A 58 3.59 14.93 -3.22
C ILE A 58 3.69 14.28 -1.84
N GLU A 59 4.44 14.87 -0.91
CA GLU A 59 4.54 14.37 0.46
C GLU A 59 3.19 14.40 1.19
N ALA A 60 2.41 15.47 1.02
CA ALA A 60 1.07 15.55 1.60
C ALA A 60 0.15 14.45 1.04
N LYS A 61 0.15 14.23 -0.27
CA LYS A 61 -0.60 13.14 -0.91
C LYS A 61 -0.12 11.77 -0.45
N GLN A 62 1.19 11.57 -0.33
CA GLN A 62 1.74 10.31 0.15
C GLN A 62 1.31 10.04 1.58
N ARG A 63 1.37 11.04 2.47
CA ARG A 63 0.88 10.92 3.85
C ARG A 63 -0.62 10.62 3.91
N GLU A 64 -1.42 11.18 3.00
CA GLU A 64 -2.85 10.87 2.90
C GLU A 64 -3.08 9.41 2.47
N ILE A 65 -2.34 8.92 1.48
CA ILE A 65 -2.36 7.52 1.04
C ILE A 65 -1.93 6.60 2.19
N ASP A 66 -0.84 6.92 2.88
CA ASP A 66 -0.32 6.13 4.01
C ASP A 66 -1.33 6.07 5.16
N ARG A 67 -2.00 7.19 5.47
CA ARG A 67 -3.09 7.24 6.45
C ARG A 67 -4.28 6.39 6.02
N ALA A 68 -4.69 6.50 4.76
CA ALA A 68 -5.81 5.71 4.22
C ALA A 68 -5.51 4.21 4.25
N ALA A 69 -4.28 3.81 3.88
CA ALA A 69 -3.81 2.43 3.95
C ALA A 69 -3.75 1.91 5.39
N ALA A 70 -3.29 2.73 6.34
CA ALA A 70 -3.30 2.38 7.77
C ALA A 70 -4.72 2.22 8.32
N ASP A 71 -5.65 3.09 7.92
CA ASP A 71 -7.06 2.99 8.28
C ASP A 71 -7.71 1.74 7.66
N GLU A 72 -7.40 1.40 6.42
CA GLU A 72 -7.86 0.19 5.77
C GLU A 72 -7.32 -1.06 6.46
N ALA A 73 -6.02 -1.11 6.76
CA ALA A 73 -5.40 -2.20 7.52
C ALA A 73 -6.03 -2.34 8.92
N ARG A 74 -6.35 -1.21 9.58
CA ARG A 74 -7.06 -1.22 10.86
C ARG A 74 -8.47 -1.80 10.72
N ARG A 75 -9.22 -1.40 9.68
CA ARG A 75 -10.57 -1.91 9.40
C ARG A 75 -10.56 -3.41 9.09
N ASN A 76 -9.54 -3.89 8.39
CA ASN A 76 -9.41 -5.29 7.99
C ASN A 76 -8.61 -6.16 8.96
N ARG A 77 -8.27 -5.63 10.14
CA ARG A 77 -7.52 -6.34 11.20
C ARG A 77 -8.18 -7.66 11.61
N TRP A 78 -9.50 -7.77 11.47
CA TRP A 78 -10.22 -9.00 11.81
C TRP A 78 -9.81 -10.20 10.92
N GLN A 79 -9.33 -9.97 9.70
CA GLN A 79 -8.94 -11.04 8.77
C GLN A 79 -7.73 -11.85 9.27
N SER A 80 -6.85 -11.24 10.08
CA SER A 80 -5.69 -11.93 10.64
C SER A 80 -6.03 -12.76 11.89
N LYS A 81 -7.19 -12.54 12.52
CA LYS A 81 -7.60 -13.27 13.72
C LYS A 81 -8.09 -14.67 13.34
N ASP A 82 -7.75 -15.66 14.16
CA ASP A 82 -8.36 -16.98 14.09
C ASP A 82 -9.66 -16.97 14.89
N ASN A 83 -10.79 -17.13 14.20
CA ASN A 83 -12.12 -17.19 14.81
C ASN A 83 -12.73 -18.59 14.71
N SER A 84 -11.90 -19.65 14.68
CA SER A 84 -12.35 -21.03 14.61
C SER A 84 -13.36 -21.40 15.69
N SER A 85 -13.23 -20.86 16.90
CA SER A 85 -14.18 -21.09 18.00
C SER A 85 -15.54 -20.47 17.74
N THR A 86 -15.57 -19.29 17.12
CA THR A 86 -16.81 -18.62 16.72
C THR A 86 -17.47 -19.38 15.59
N ALA A 87 -16.70 -19.83 14.58
CA ALA A 87 -17.21 -20.66 13.50
C ALA A 87 -17.85 -21.95 14.03
N TYR A 88 -17.18 -22.62 14.99
CA TYR A 88 -17.71 -23.82 15.64
C TYR A 88 -19.04 -23.56 16.34
N VAL A 89 -19.12 -22.53 17.19
CA VAL A 89 -20.35 -22.19 17.92
C VAL A 89 -21.49 -21.80 16.98
N MET A 90 -21.23 -20.96 15.98
CA MET A 90 -22.23 -20.56 14.98
C MET A 90 -22.78 -21.75 14.20
N LEU A 91 -21.92 -22.72 13.89
CA LEU A 91 -22.33 -23.92 13.17
C LEU A 91 -23.23 -24.82 14.03
N GLN A 92 -23.05 -24.86 15.35
CA GLN A 92 -23.91 -25.67 16.23
C GLN A 92 -25.39 -25.29 16.11
N ASP A 93 -25.72 -24.01 15.91
CA ASP A 93 -27.10 -23.57 15.72
C ASP A 93 -27.71 -24.11 14.41
N HIS A 94 -26.91 -24.16 13.35
CA HIS A 94 -27.31 -24.73 12.08
C HIS A 94 -27.48 -26.24 12.16
N VAL A 95 -26.61 -26.92 12.93
CA VAL A 95 -26.74 -28.35 13.23
C VAL A 95 -28.02 -28.61 14.01
N ARG A 96 -28.27 -27.87 15.10
CA ARG A 96 -29.50 -27.98 15.91
C ARG A 96 -30.75 -27.87 15.06
N GLY A 97 -30.80 -26.93 14.12
CA GLY A 97 -31.94 -26.71 13.23
C GLY A 97 -32.31 -27.90 12.33
N ARG A 98 -31.44 -28.91 12.20
CA ARG A 98 -31.68 -30.11 11.39
C ARG A 98 -32.00 -31.37 12.19
N LEU A 99 -31.88 -31.30 13.51
CA LEU A 99 -32.13 -32.44 14.40
C LEU A 99 -33.63 -32.59 14.70
N LYS A 100 -34.05 -33.81 14.99
CA LYS A 100 -35.45 -34.09 15.38
C LYS A 100 -35.80 -33.55 16.76
N ALA A 101 -34.84 -33.55 17.68
CA ALA A 101 -34.98 -33.01 19.03
C ALA A 101 -33.84 -32.02 19.35
N PRO A 102 -33.88 -30.78 18.82
CA PRO A 102 -32.77 -29.82 18.92
C PRO A 102 -32.33 -29.52 20.36
N SER A 103 -33.27 -29.51 21.31
CA SER A 103 -33.00 -29.25 22.74
C SER A 103 -32.21 -30.35 23.43
N THR A 104 -32.10 -31.54 22.82
CA THR A 104 -31.37 -32.69 23.36
C THR A 104 -29.94 -32.78 22.82
N ALA A 105 -29.57 -31.90 21.90
CA ALA A 105 -28.29 -31.93 21.20
C ALA A 105 -27.12 -31.67 22.15
N LYS A 106 -26.16 -32.59 22.16
CA LYS A 106 -24.90 -32.48 22.90
C LYS A 106 -23.74 -32.46 21.91
N PHE A 107 -22.92 -31.43 22.04
CA PHE A 107 -21.74 -31.22 21.21
C PHE A 107 -20.47 -31.46 22.02
N PRO A 108 -19.40 -32.00 21.41
CA PRO A 108 -18.11 -32.13 22.07
C PRO A 108 -17.48 -30.76 22.40
N TRP A 109 -16.52 -30.77 23.31
CA TRP A 109 -15.69 -29.60 23.58
C TRP A 109 -14.75 -29.36 22.38
N MET A 110 -14.61 -28.10 21.93
CA MET A 110 -13.78 -27.71 20.78
C MET A 110 -12.28 -28.07 20.86
N GLY A 111 -11.61 -27.76 21.97
CA GLY A 111 -10.23 -28.21 22.25
C GLY A 111 -10.05 -29.72 22.53
N GLY A 112 -11.07 -30.56 22.33
CA GLY A 112 -10.94 -32.02 22.39
C GLY A 112 -10.45 -32.61 21.05
N THR A 113 -10.14 -33.90 21.02
CA THR A 113 -9.73 -34.62 19.79
C THR A 113 -10.88 -34.85 18.80
N ASP A 114 -12.11 -34.63 19.25
CA ASP A 114 -13.35 -34.93 18.53
C ASP A 114 -13.84 -33.77 17.64
N VAL A 115 -13.11 -32.66 17.62
CA VAL A 115 -13.42 -31.48 16.83
C VAL A 115 -12.19 -31.10 16.02
N ILE A 116 -12.34 -31.10 14.69
CA ILE A 116 -11.30 -30.66 13.77
C ILE A 116 -11.83 -29.42 13.06
N VAL A 117 -11.09 -28.31 13.16
CA VAL A 117 -11.41 -27.08 12.42
C VAL A 117 -10.26 -26.77 11.48
N ILE A 118 -10.58 -26.72 10.19
CA ILE A 118 -9.66 -26.36 9.11
C ILE A 118 -10.01 -24.94 8.68
N ARG A 119 -9.02 -24.06 8.70
CA ARG A 119 -9.17 -22.65 8.31
C ARG A 119 -8.41 -22.35 7.03
N GLU A 120 -9.12 -21.86 6.02
CA GLU A 120 -8.58 -21.42 4.74
C GLU A 120 -8.98 -19.95 4.52
N GLY A 121 -8.12 -19.03 4.94
CA GLY A 121 -8.42 -17.59 4.93
C GLY A 121 -9.58 -17.25 5.89
N GLN A 122 -10.75 -16.97 5.31
CA GLN A 122 -11.98 -16.62 6.02
C GLN A 122 -13.03 -17.75 5.97
N GLU A 123 -12.66 -18.90 5.41
CA GLU A 123 -13.49 -20.10 5.39
C GLU A 123 -13.06 -21.05 6.49
N TYR A 124 -14.05 -21.64 7.16
CA TYR A 124 -13.87 -22.53 8.29
C TYR A 124 -14.67 -23.80 8.02
N THR A 125 -13.96 -24.92 7.90
CA THR A 125 -14.56 -26.26 7.79
C THR A 125 -14.43 -26.96 9.12
N VAL A 126 -15.55 -27.39 9.68
CA VAL A 126 -15.64 -28.06 10.97
C VAL A 126 -16.07 -29.51 10.74
N HIS A 127 -15.28 -30.45 11.25
CA HIS A 127 -15.64 -31.86 11.36
C HIS A 127 -15.86 -32.20 12.82
N SER A 128 -17.04 -32.72 13.15
CA SER A 128 -17.38 -33.09 14.52
C SER A 128 -18.59 -34.02 14.54
N TYR A 129 -19.14 -34.29 15.73
CA TYR A 129 -20.39 -35.03 15.90
C TYR A 129 -21.35 -34.29 16.81
N VAL A 130 -22.61 -34.72 16.75
CA VAL A 130 -23.65 -34.32 17.69
C VAL A 130 -24.39 -35.57 18.18
N ASP A 131 -24.56 -35.67 19.49
CA ASP A 131 -25.44 -36.65 20.09
C ASP A 131 -26.83 -36.01 20.26
N SER A 132 -27.89 -36.60 19.69
CA SER A 132 -29.28 -36.11 19.88
C SER A 132 -30.32 -37.22 19.87
N GLN A 133 -31.51 -36.96 20.42
CA GLN A 133 -32.62 -37.92 20.37
C GLN A 133 -33.25 -37.98 18.97
N ASN A 134 -33.57 -39.20 18.53
CA ASN A 134 -34.42 -39.45 17.36
C ASN A 134 -35.91 -39.42 17.73
N SER A 135 -36.79 -39.68 16.74
CA SER A 135 -38.25 -39.70 16.95
C SER A 135 -38.76 -40.76 17.95
N PHE A 136 -37.91 -41.74 18.32
CA PHE A 136 -38.22 -42.79 19.29
C PHE A 136 -37.61 -42.50 20.68
N GLY A 137 -36.99 -41.33 20.88
CA GLY A 137 -36.37 -40.93 22.14
C GLY A 137 -34.99 -41.56 22.41
N ALA A 138 -34.46 -42.35 21.47
CA ALA A 138 -33.13 -42.94 21.60
C ALA A 138 -32.05 -41.90 21.27
N MET A 139 -30.97 -41.88 22.07
CA MET A 139 -29.79 -41.04 21.81
C MET A 139 -28.93 -41.64 20.72
N ILE A 140 -28.69 -40.88 19.64
CA ILE A 140 -27.87 -41.28 18.50
C ILE A 140 -26.80 -40.23 18.25
N ARG A 141 -25.59 -40.70 17.95
CA ARG A 141 -24.47 -39.90 17.48
C ARG A 141 -24.53 -39.78 15.96
N ASN A 142 -24.52 -38.55 15.46
CA ASN A 142 -24.37 -38.27 14.03
C ASN A 142 -23.13 -37.41 13.82
N SER A 143 -22.23 -37.88 12.96
CA SER A 143 -21.10 -37.08 12.48
C SER A 143 -21.57 -36.05 11.47
N TYR A 144 -20.90 -34.91 11.42
CA TYR A 144 -21.21 -33.87 10.46
C TYR A 144 -19.95 -33.13 10.02
N THR A 145 -20.03 -32.61 8.79
CA THR A 145 -19.09 -31.65 8.23
C THR A 145 -19.85 -30.37 7.89
N GLY A 146 -19.45 -29.24 8.44
CA GLY A 146 -20.07 -27.95 8.13
C GLY A 146 -19.05 -26.87 7.78
N ARG A 147 -19.49 -25.94 6.93
CA ARG A 147 -18.68 -24.85 6.41
C ARG A 147 -19.31 -23.50 6.74
N MET A 148 -18.51 -22.60 7.28
CA MET A 148 -18.85 -21.22 7.59
C MET A 148 -17.84 -20.27 6.94
N ARG A 149 -18.30 -19.11 6.47
CA ARG A 149 -17.45 -18.04 5.93
C ARG A 149 -17.62 -16.77 6.76
N GLN A 150 -16.51 -16.18 7.21
CA GLN A 150 -16.52 -14.88 7.89
C GLN A 150 -16.46 -13.76 6.84
N VAL A 151 -17.52 -12.95 6.76
CA VAL A 151 -17.65 -11.87 5.76
C VAL A 151 -17.31 -10.49 6.33
N SER A 152 -17.33 -10.33 7.65
CA SER A 152 -16.87 -9.13 8.37
C SER A 152 -16.46 -9.51 9.80
N GLU A 153 -15.99 -8.55 10.62
CA GLU A 153 -15.58 -8.83 12.01
C GLU A 153 -16.65 -9.58 12.82
N TYR A 154 -17.93 -9.25 12.60
CA TYR A 154 -19.07 -9.91 13.27
C TYR A 154 -20.01 -10.62 12.30
N GLY A 155 -19.76 -10.53 10.99
CA GLY A 155 -20.60 -11.09 9.94
C GLY A 155 -20.17 -12.50 9.57
N TRP A 156 -21.13 -13.43 9.62
CA TRP A 156 -20.93 -14.83 9.29
C TRP A 156 -21.95 -15.27 8.24
N GLN A 157 -21.48 -16.06 7.29
CA GLN A 157 -22.29 -16.67 6.26
C GLN A 157 -22.21 -18.19 6.41
N PHE A 158 -23.39 -18.82 6.49
CA PHE A 158 -23.50 -20.26 6.37
C PHE A 158 -23.25 -20.69 4.94
N VAL A 159 -22.34 -21.66 4.75
CA VAL A 159 -22.00 -22.17 3.41
C VAL A 159 -22.66 -23.51 3.18
N SER A 160 -22.40 -24.49 4.05
CA SER A 160 -23.01 -25.81 3.95
C SER A 160 -22.93 -26.57 5.27
N LEU A 161 -23.72 -27.65 5.35
CA LEU A 161 -23.65 -28.63 6.42
C LEU A 161 -24.11 -29.95 5.82
N GLU A 162 -23.38 -31.01 6.11
CA GLU A 162 -23.56 -32.37 5.62
C GLU A 162 -23.48 -33.29 6.83
N PHE A 163 -24.41 -34.24 6.95
CA PHE A 163 -24.34 -35.33 7.93
C PHE A 163 -23.84 -36.56 7.19
N ASP A 164 -23.00 -37.35 7.87
CA ASP A 164 -22.47 -38.61 7.34
C ASP A 164 -23.51 -39.75 7.43
#